data_AF-A0A8H8RE40-F1
#
_entry.id   AF-A0A8H8RE40-F1
#
_cell.length_a   1.000
_cell.length_b   1.000
_cell.length_c   1.000
_cell.angle_alpha   90.00
_cell.angle_beta   90.00
_cell.angle_gamma   90.00
#
_symmetry.space_group_name_H-M   'P 1'
#
loop_
_entity.id
_entity.type
_entity.pdbx_description
1 polymer ?
#
loop_
_entity_poly.entity_id
_entity_poly.type
_entity_poly.pdbx_seq_one_letter_code
_entity_poly.pdbx_strand_id
1 'polypeptide(L)'
;MGLPAASALHADAHNETLSGKGPHIKHVPLESISKLAPYSALILCIIFVIYFLFRFYILERFLLRKVYGKTYTQMDETTRRGFVNHHIAGGTKVAILILAAYPFICVVFMTGTLHSRFAGSKHVTMGDILIIAAQALVAMYVFELFYRPKISPVSVGHHIGAIMIGQSAIAISLNLSKEKDATIEFLLCLVWGAFDIISEFLPHITIILYRVYPTDHRFLRKLFRMSAITTLIGTITETVLVFFLWGSLWNWWTLAFKVTTPILHVIFAAAQLWGTDVLYTMYKKQCSIIAKKDDVETTAQTEGKDVVVNEVESTTRTEEHKAEQGETPVVSEYSASCDRFESSDNRARRSSAVLK
;
A
#
# COMPACT_ATOMS: atom_id res chain seq x y z
N MET A 1 37.97 -63.36 -19.31
CA MET A 1 38.56 -62.33 -18.42
C MET A 1 37.43 -61.39 -18.01
N GLY A 2 36.83 -61.66 -16.85
CA GLY A 2 35.71 -60.89 -16.31
C GLY A 2 36.22 -59.78 -15.40
N LEU A 3 35.78 -58.55 -15.67
CA LEU A 3 35.98 -57.41 -14.78
C LEU A 3 34.81 -57.34 -13.77
N PRO A 4 35.07 -57.16 -12.47
CA PRO A 4 34.04 -57.16 -11.46
C PRO A 4 33.25 -55.84 -11.45
N ALA A 5 31.94 -55.99 -11.19
CA ALA A 5 30.99 -54.90 -11.03
C ALA A 5 31.34 -54.02 -9.82
N ALA A 6 31.46 -52.72 -10.05
CA ALA A 6 31.57 -51.72 -8.99
C ALA A 6 30.22 -51.57 -8.28
N SER A 7 30.18 -52.08 -7.05
CA SER A 7 29.10 -51.90 -6.08
C SER A 7 28.91 -50.42 -5.78
N ALA A 8 27.76 -49.86 -6.20
CA ALA A 8 27.30 -48.54 -5.79
C ALA A 8 26.92 -48.57 -4.31
N LEU A 9 27.71 -47.92 -3.47
CA LEU A 9 27.38 -47.66 -2.08
C LEU A 9 26.25 -46.62 -2.03
N HIS A 10 25.05 -47.08 -1.68
CA HIS A 10 23.94 -46.26 -1.22
C HIS A 10 24.37 -45.56 0.08
N ALA A 11 24.66 -44.26 0.00
CA ALA A 11 24.78 -43.40 1.16
C ALA A 11 23.40 -42.81 1.47
N ASP A 12 22.52 -43.64 2.04
CA ASP A 12 21.26 -43.19 2.61
C ASP A 12 21.36 -43.06 4.12
N ALA A 13 20.80 -41.94 4.58
CA ALA A 13 20.28 -41.67 5.91
C ALA A 13 21.28 -41.53 7.06
N HIS A 14 21.45 -40.29 7.53
CA HIS A 14 20.92 -39.88 8.84
C HIS A 14 20.96 -38.35 8.90
N ASN A 15 19.99 -37.70 8.26
CA ASN A 15 19.68 -36.30 8.55
C ASN A 15 18.67 -36.33 9.71
N GLU A 16 19.19 -36.40 10.94
CA GLU A 16 18.37 -36.26 12.14
C GLU A 16 17.66 -34.91 12.09
N THR A 17 16.38 -34.94 11.73
CA THR A 17 15.45 -33.84 11.93
C THR A 17 15.27 -33.67 13.44
N LEU A 18 16.23 -33.01 14.08
CA LEU A 18 15.96 -32.31 15.33
C LEU A 18 14.75 -31.42 15.05
N SER A 19 13.61 -31.78 15.65
CA SER A 19 12.39 -30.98 15.72
C SER A 19 12.70 -29.69 16.50
N GLY A 20 13.51 -28.83 15.90
CA GLY A 20 13.95 -27.58 16.46
C GLY A 20 12.77 -26.63 16.51
N LYS A 21 12.56 -25.99 17.67
CA LYS A 21 11.58 -24.93 17.91
C LYS A 21 11.90 -23.62 17.14
N GLY A 22 12.35 -23.72 15.90
CA GLY A 22 12.70 -22.60 15.04
C GLY A 22 11.59 -22.28 14.03
N PRO A 23 11.56 -21.06 13.47
CA PRO A 23 10.61 -20.72 12.42
C PRO A 23 10.84 -21.61 11.17
N HIS A 24 9.75 -22.06 10.53
CA HIS A 24 9.77 -22.99 9.37
C HIS A 24 10.72 -22.55 8.26
N ILE A 25 10.87 -21.24 8.05
CA ILE A 25 11.77 -20.64 7.06
C ILE A 25 13.23 -21.13 7.17
N LYS A 26 13.67 -21.62 8.34
CA LYS A 26 15.02 -22.21 8.54
C LYS A 26 15.21 -23.57 7.86
N HIS A 27 14.11 -24.23 7.49
CA HIS A 27 14.11 -25.58 6.93
C HIS A 27 13.74 -25.60 5.44
N VAL A 28 13.53 -24.42 4.83
CA VAL A 28 13.22 -24.33 3.40
C VAL A 28 14.48 -24.68 2.60
N PRO A 29 14.42 -25.66 1.67
CA PRO A 29 15.57 -26.02 0.86
C PRO A 29 15.97 -24.87 -0.08
N LEU A 30 17.26 -24.78 -0.41
CA LEU A 30 17.73 -23.90 -1.47
C LEU A 30 17.25 -24.45 -2.81
N GLU A 31 16.16 -23.89 -3.33
CA GLU A 31 15.48 -24.36 -4.54
C GLU A 31 15.09 -23.19 -5.44
N SER A 32 14.91 -23.47 -6.74
CA SER A 32 14.41 -22.47 -7.69
C SER A 32 13.01 -22.02 -7.29
N ILE A 33 12.75 -20.71 -7.30
CA ILE A 33 11.47 -20.20 -6.82
C ILE A 33 10.28 -20.65 -7.69
N SER A 34 10.47 -20.82 -8.99
CA SER A 34 9.51 -21.44 -9.91
C SER A 34 10.12 -21.60 -11.31
N LYS A 35 9.55 -22.50 -12.12
CA LYS A 35 9.92 -22.68 -13.53
C LYS A 35 9.58 -21.46 -14.40
N LEU A 36 8.71 -20.58 -13.91
CA LEU A 36 8.31 -19.34 -14.57
C LEU A 36 9.28 -18.19 -14.32
N ALA A 37 10.21 -18.30 -13.36
CA ALA A 37 11.12 -17.21 -13.01
C ALA A 37 11.90 -16.64 -14.21
N PRO A 38 12.40 -17.43 -15.18
CA PRO A 38 13.07 -16.89 -16.37
C PRO A 38 12.16 -16.05 -17.28
N TYR A 39 10.84 -16.21 -17.16
CA TYR A 39 9.82 -15.47 -17.92
C TYR A 39 9.25 -14.28 -17.14
N SER A 40 9.89 -13.86 -16.05
CA SER A 40 9.45 -12.76 -15.20
C SER A 40 9.15 -11.47 -15.96
N ALA A 41 10.02 -11.08 -16.90
CA ALA A 41 9.80 -9.91 -17.75
C ALA A 41 8.58 -10.04 -18.67
N LEU A 42 8.33 -11.24 -19.21
CA LEU A 42 7.14 -11.52 -20.02
C LEU A 42 5.87 -11.46 -19.17
N ILE A 43 5.89 -12.03 -17.97
CA ILE A 43 4.77 -11.95 -17.00
C ILE A 43 4.46 -10.49 -16.68
N LEU A 44 5.49 -9.69 -16.39
CA LEU A 44 5.36 -8.26 -16.13
C LEU A 44 4.70 -7.52 -17.30
N CYS A 45 5.12 -7.81 -18.54
CA CYS A 45 4.51 -7.23 -19.75
C CYS A 45 3.03 -7.61 -19.90
N ILE A 46 2.67 -8.88 -19.66
CA ILE A 46 1.29 -9.36 -19.70
C ILE A 46 0.44 -8.60 -18.67
N ILE A 47 0.96 -8.39 -17.45
CA ILE A 47 0.26 -7.66 -16.40
C ILE A 47 0.03 -6.19 -16.80
N PHE A 48 1.01 -5.52 -17.44
CA PHE A 48 0.80 -4.16 -17.95
C PHE A 48 -0.29 -4.09 -19.01
N VAL A 49 -0.35 -5.07 -19.91
CA VAL A 49 -1.44 -5.15 -20.91
C VAL A 49 -2.79 -5.30 -20.20
N ILE A 50 -2.87 -6.17 -19.18
CA ILE A 50 -4.09 -6.34 -18.37
C ILE A 50 -4.48 -5.03 -17.68
N TYR A 51 -3.53 -4.32 -17.06
CA TYR A 51 -3.79 -3.01 -16.43
C TYR A 51 -4.28 -1.99 -17.43
N PHE A 52 -3.68 -1.92 -18.63
CA PHE A 52 -4.14 -1.03 -19.68
C PHE A 52 -5.59 -1.33 -20.08
N LEU A 53 -5.91 -2.59 -20.37
CA LEU A 53 -7.25 -3.01 -20.77
C LEU A 53 -8.28 -2.74 -19.67
N PHE A 54 -7.95 -3.11 -18.43
CA PHE A 54 -8.82 -2.91 -17.27
C PHE A 54 -9.05 -1.42 -16.99
N ARG A 55 -7.99 -0.62 -16.96
CA ARG A 55 -8.08 0.84 -16.79
C ARG A 55 -8.98 1.47 -17.85
N PHE A 56 -8.63 1.25 -19.12
CA PHE A 56 -9.18 2.04 -20.22
C PHE A 56 -10.59 1.59 -20.60
N TYR A 57 -10.83 0.29 -20.71
CA TYR A 57 -12.12 -0.22 -21.16
C TYR A 57 -13.10 -0.48 -20.02
N ILE A 58 -12.61 -0.93 -18.85
CA ILE A 58 -13.49 -1.32 -17.74
C ILE A 58 -13.67 -0.16 -16.76
N LEU A 59 -12.60 0.38 -16.18
CA LEU A 59 -12.72 1.41 -15.14
C LEU A 59 -13.18 2.76 -15.68
N GLU A 60 -12.43 3.39 -16.57
CA GLU A 60 -12.65 4.77 -17.00
C GLU A 60 -13.91 4.94 -17.87
N ARG A 61 -14.17 3.97 -18.75
CA ARG A 61 -15.31 4.02 -19.68
C ARG A 61 -16.62 3.54 -19.07
N PHE A 62 -16.57 2.56 -18.17
CA PHE A 62 -17.77 1.87 -17.70
C PHE A 62 -17.96 1.97 -16.18
N LEU A 63 -17.11 1.32 -15.39
CA LEU A 63 -17.35 1.07 -13.97
C LEU A 63 -17.37 2.35 -13.14
N LEU A 64 -16.37 3.23 -13.28
CA LEU A 64 -16.28 4.44 -12.44
C LEU A 64 -17.38 5.45 -12.78
N ARG A 65 -17.74 5.57 -14.07
CA ARG A 65 -18.89 6.39 -14.49
C ARG A 65 -20.21 5.85 -13.94
N LYS A 66 -20.37 4.53 -13.93
CA LYS A 66 -21.60 3.89 -13.45
C LYS A 66 -21.73 3.95 -11.91
N VAL A 67 -20.64 3.70 -11.19
CA VAL A 67 -20.63 3.62 -9.72
C VAL A 67 -20.62 5.00 -9.06
N TYR A 68 -19.81 5.93 -9.56
CA TYR A 68 -19.64 7.26 -8.94
C TYR A 68 -20.37 8.40 -9.67
N GLY A 69 -20.84 8.17 -10.90
CA GLY A 69 -21.65 9.13 -11.64
C GLY A 69 -21.00 10.51 -11.75
N LYS A 70 -21.76 11.54 -11.33
CA LYS A 70 -21.35 12.94 -11.41
C LYS A 70 -20.06 13.24 -10.65
N THR A 71 -19.87 12.60 -9.49
CA THR A 71 -18.68 12.78 -8.65
C THR A 71 -17.42 12.48 -9.44
N TYR A 72 -17.40 11.42 -10.25
CA TYR A 72 -16.25 11.07 -11.09
C TYR A 72 -16.14 11.96 -12.34
N THR A 73 -17.26 12.25 -13.02
CA THR A 73 -17.23 13.00 -14.29
C THR A 73 -16.88 14.48 -14.12
N GLN A 74 -17.10 15.05 -12.93
CA GLN A 74 -16.80 16.46 -12.62
C GLN A 74 -15.40 16.67 -12.05
N MET A 75 -14.64 15.61 -11.77
CA MET A 75 -13.24 15.74 -11.33
C MET A 75 -12.39 16.33 -12.45
N ASP A 76 -11.47 17.23 -12.07
CA ASP A 76 -10.39 17.66 -12.95
C ASP A 76 -9.50 16.46 -13.34
N GLU A 77 -8.78 16.58 -14.45
CA GLU A 77 -8.00 15.47 -15.00
C GLU A 77 -6.93 14.93 -14.04
N THR A 78 -6.30 15.81 -13.25
CA THR A 78 -5.26 15.44 -12.28
C THR A 78 -5.87 14.57 -11.17
N THR A 79 -6.94 15.06 -10.56
CA THR A 79 -7.71 14.32 -9.54
C THR A 79 -8.26 13.02 -10.11
N ARG A 80 -8.83 13.06 -11.32
CA ARG A 80 -9.46 11.90 -11.97
C ARG A 80 -8.47 10.78 -12.21
N ARG A 81 -7.27 11.09 -12.72
CA ARG A 81 -6.18 10.11 -12.89
C ARG A 81 -5.74 9.53 -11.55
N GLY A 82 -5.58 10.36 -10.53
CA GLY A 82 -5.29 9.89 -9.17
C GLY A 82 -6.37 8.94 -8.64
N PHE A 83 -7.65 9.28 -8.83
CA PHE A 83 -8.79 8.47 -8.42
C PHE A 83 -8.81 7.10 -9.12
N VAL A 84 -8.60 7.07 -10.44
CA VAL A 84 -8.47 5.82 -11.22
C VAL A 84 -7.28 5.00 -10.71
N ASN A 85 -6.14 5.64 -10.45
CA ASN A 85 -4.96 4.96 -9.93
C ASN A 85 -5.24 4.27 -8.59
N HIS A 86 -5.90 4.95 -7.66
CA HIS A 86 -6.24 4.34 -6.37
C HIS A 86 -7.14 3.10 -6.51
N HIS A 87 -8.01 3.03 -7.52
CA HIS A 87 -8.82 1.83 -7.82
C HIS A 87 -7.99 0.71 -8.40
N ILE A 88 -7.06 1.00 -9.31
CA ILE A 88 -6.16 0.00 -9.88
C ILE A 88 -5.26 -0.55 -8.78
N ALA A 89 -4.59 0.32 -8.01
CA ALA A 89 -3.72 -0.07 -6.92
C ALA A 89 -4.47 -0.89 -5.86
N GLY A 90 -5.62 -0.41 -5.39
CA GLY A 90 -6.46 -1.12 -4.42
C GLY A 90 -6.99 -2.45 -4.97
N GLY A 91 -7.45 -2.47 -6.22
CA GLY A 91 -7.95 -3.68 -6.89
C GLY A 91 -6.87 -4.73 -7.09
N THR A 92 -5.67 -4.34 -7.52
CA THR A 92 -4.51 -5.22 -7.59
C THR A 92 -4.17 -5.79 -6.22
N LYS A 93 -4.11 -4.96 -5.17
CA LYS A 93 -3.82 -5.40 -3.79
C LYS A 93 -4.84 -6.45 -3.32
N VAL A 94 -6.14 -6.27 -3.61
CA VAL A 94 -7.18 -7.28 -3.33
C VAL A 94 -6.98 -8.56 -4.13
N ALA A 95 -6.69 -8.44 -5.44
CA ALA A 95 -6.46 -9.61 -6.30
C ALA A 95 -5.25 -10.42 -5.81
N ILE A 96 -4.15 -9.76 -5.44
CA ILE A 96 -2.97 -10.41 -4.86
C ILE A 96 -3.34 -11.09 -3.55
N LEU A 97 -4.06 -10.42 -2.65
CA LEU A 97 -4.44 -11.03 -1.36
C LEU A 97 -5.25 -12.31 -1.56
N ILE A 98 -6.20 -12.31 -2.50
CA ILE A 98 -7.02 -13.49 -2.81
C ILE A 98 -6.16 -14.63 -3.40
N LEU A 99 -5.30 -14.32 -4.37
CA LEU A 99 -4.51 -15.33 -5.08
C LEU A 99 -3.34 -15.87 -4.25
N ALA A 100 -2.65 -14.98 -3.54
CA ALA A 100 -1.40 -15.27 -2.87
C ALA A 100 -1.56 -15.68 -1.40
N ALA A 101 -2.69 -15.42 -0.73
CA ALA A 101 -2.86 -15.73 0.69
C ALA A 101 -2.58 -17.22 1.00
N TYR A 102 -3.20 -18.13 0.25
CA TYR A 102 -2.99 -19.57 0.44
C TYR A 102 -1.53 -20.00 0.24
N PRO A 103 -0.88 -19.76 -0.92
CA PRO A 103 0.50 -20.20 -1.13
C PRO A 103 1.48 -19.48 -0.20
N PHE A 104 1.26 -18.21 0.12
CA PHE A 104 2.08 -17.47 1.08
C PHE A 104 2.04 -18.11 2.47
N ILE A 105 0.84 -18.38 3.00
CA ILE A 105 0.70 -19.00 4.32
C ILE A 105 1.34 -20.38 4.33
N CYS A 106 1.09 -21.19 3.30
CA CYS A 106 1.62 -22.55 3.24
C CYS A 106 3.14 -22.59 3.18
N VAL A 107 3.77 -21.69 2.43
CA VAL A 107 5.23 -21.67 2.23
C VAL A 107 5.95 -21.01 3.41
N VAL A 108 5.43 -19.90 3.93
CA VAL A 108 6.14 -19.11 4.96
C VAL A 108 5.93 -19.67 6.37
N PHE A 109 4.72 -20.15 6.67
CA PHE A 109 4.33 -20.52 8.05
C PHE A 109 4.00 -22.00 8.24
N MET A 110 3.63 -22.72 7.19
CA MET A 110 3.30 -24.15 7.26
C MET A 110 4.39 -24.99 6.60
N THR A 111 4.13 -26.28 6.37
CA THR A 111 5.11 -27.25 5.84
C THR A 111 5.29 -27.21 4.31
N GLY A 112 4.71 -26.23 3.62
CA GLY A 112 4.79 -26.12 2.17
C GLY A 112 6.16 -25.63 1.68
N THR A 113 6.44 -25.90 0.41
CA THR A 113 7.61 -25.40 -0.33
C THR A 113 7.16 -24.66 -1.60
N LEU A 114 8.06 -23.94 -2.27
CA LEU A 114 7.72 -23.20 -3.50
C LEU A 114 7.34 -24.15 -4.65
N HIS A 115 7.80 -25.40 -4.59
CA HIS A 115 7.43 -26.46 -5.54
C HIS A 115 6.19 -27.27 -5.16
N SER A 116 5.58 -26.99 -4.00
CA SER A 116 4.33 -27.65 -3.60
C SER A 116 3.19 -27.30 -4.57
N ARG A 117 2.28 -28.25 -4.80
CA ARG A 117 1.15 -28.11 -5.74
C ARG A 117 0.11 -27.10 -5.24
N PHE A 118 -0.26 -26.13 -6.08
CA PHE A 118 -1.28 -25.14 -5.74
C PHE A 118 -2.69 -25.74 -5.79
N ALA A 119 -3.36 -25.81 -4.64
CA ALA A 119 -4.76 -26.25 -4.50
C ALA A 119 -5.06 -27.60 -5.21
N GLY A 120 -4.12 -28.56 -5.09
CA GLY A 120 -4.23 -29.88 -5.73
C GLY A 120 -3.94 -29.90 -7.24
N SER A 121 -3.54 -28.79 -7.84
CA SER A 121 -3.16 -28.69 -9.26
C SER A 121 -2.03 -29.65 -9.61
N LYS A 122 -2.11 -30.24 -10.81
CA LYS A 122 -1.06 -31.11 -11.36
C LYS A 122 0.11 -30.34 -11.97
N HIS A 123 -0.11 -29.07 -12.36
CA HIS A 123 0.84 -28.29 -13.15
C HIS A 123 1.34 -27.03 -12.47
N VAL A 124 0.52 -26.42 -11.60
CA VAL A 124 0.80 -25.13 -10.99
C VAL A 124 1.34 -25.34 -9.58
N THR A 125 2.46 -24.68 -9.26
CA THR A 125 3.05 -24.70 -7.92
C THR A 125 2.74 -23.42 -7.13
N MET A 126 2.99 -23.45 -5.82
CA MET A 126 2.86 -22.25 -4.96
C MET A 126 3.76 -21.12 -5.46
N GLY A 127 5.00 -21.44 -5.84
CA GLY A 127 5.98 -20.51 -6.39
C GLY A 127 5.52 -19.83 -7.68
N ASP A 128 4.82 -20.55 -8.57
CA ASP A 128 4.26 -19.96 -9.79
C ASP A 128 3.28 -18.82 -9.46
N ILE A 129 2.37 -19.06 -8.51
CA ILE A 129 1.38 -18.06 -8.07
C ILE A 129 2.06 -16.90 -7.35
N LEU A 130 3.06 -17.17 -6.50
CA LEU A 130 3.79 -16.15 -5.76
C LEU A 130 4.63 -15.25 -6.68
N ILE A 131 5.24 -15.78 -7.76
CA ILE A 131 5.91 -14.96 -8.77
C ILE A 131 4.92 -14.05 -9.50
N ILE A 132 3.77 -14.59 -9.91
CA ILE A 132 2.73 -13.78 -10.58
C ILE A 132 2.26 -12.65 -9.66
N ALA A 133 2.02 -12.96 -8.38
CA ALA A 133 1.65 -11.96 -7.38
C ALA A 133 2.74 -10.90 -7.16
N ALA A 134 4.00 -11.31 -7.04
CA ALA A 134 5.13 -10.39 -6.90
C ALA A 134 5.28 -9.48 -8.11
N GLN A 135 5.17 -10.02 -9.33
CA GLN A 135 5.18 -9.23 -10.56
C GLN A 135 3.97 -8.31 -10.66
N ALA A 136 2.79 -8.70 -10.16
CA ALA A 136 1.62 -7.83 -10.12
C ALA A 136 1.82 -6.63 -9.18
N LEU A 137 2.46 -6.85 -8.02
CA LEU A 137 2.83 -5.77 -7.11
C LEU A 137 3.84 -4.82 -7.74
N VAL A 138 4.91 -5.34 -8.36
CA VAL A 138 5.90 -4.52 -9.07
C VAL A 138 5.26 -3.74 -10.22
N ALA A 139 4.43 -4.39 -11.05
CA ALA A 139 3.71 -3.74 -12.13
C ALA A 139 2.85 -2.58 -11.61
N MET A 140 2.23 -2.74 -10.44
CA MET A 140 1.38 -1.70 -9.84
C MET A 140 2.21 -0.47 -9.46
N TYR A 141 3.38 -0.66 -8.86
CA TYR A 141 4.28 0.44 -8.54
C TYR A 141 4.81 1.17 -9.78
N VAL A 142 5.20 0.43 -10.81
CA VAL A 142 5.61 1.03 -12.09
C VAL A 142 4.45 1.79 -12.72
N PHE A 143 3.26 1.20 -12.73
CA PHE A 143 2.06 1.84 -13.27
C PHE A 143 1.74 3.14 -12.52
N GLU A 144 1.81 3.14 -11.19
CA GLU A 144 1.55 4.33 -10.37
C GLU A 144 2.54 5.45 -10.66
N LEU A 145 3.84 5.13 -10.82
CA LEU A 145 4.89 6.09 -11.17
C LEU A 145 4.64 6.79 -12.50
N PHE A 146 4.18 6.07 -13.53
CA PHE A 146 3.90 6.66 -14.85
C PHE A 146 2.52 7.29 -14.95
N TYR A 147 1.53 6.75 -14.24
CA TYR A 147 0.14 7.14 -14.41
C TYR A 147 -0.26 8.32 -13.53
N ARG A 148 0.32 8.48 -12.33
CA ARG A 148 0.03 9.66 -11.52
C ARG A 148 0.75 10.90 -12.05
N PRO A 149 0.06 12.04 -12.15
CA PRO A 149 0.67 13.30 -12.58
C PRO A 149 1.60 13.90 -11.52
N LYS A 150 1.36 13.63 -10.24
CA LYS A 150 2.12 14.17 -9.12
C LYS A 150 2.25 13.10 -8.04
N ILE A 151 3.48 12.88 -7.58
CA ILE A 151 3.85 11.89 -6.57
C ILE A 151 4.89 12.55 -5.66
N SER A 152 4.79 12.31 -4.36
CA SER A 152 5.79 12.85 -3.43
C SER A 152 7.15 12.16 -3.66
N PRO A 153 8.28 12.87 -3.50
CA PRO A 153 9.61 12.26 -3.66
C PRO A 153 9.83 11.04 -2.76
N VAL A 154 9.27 11.05 -1.55
CA VAL A 154 9.32 9.92 -0.61
C VAL A 154 8.59 8.70 -1.18
N SER A 155 7.38 8.89 -1.74
CA SER A 155 6.63 7.80 -2.38
C SER A 155 7.32 7.33 -3.67
N VAL A 156 7.91 8.23 -4.46
CA VAL A 156 8.73 7.84 -5.63
C VAL A 156 9.90 6.95 -5.21
N GLY A 157 10.65 7.36 -4.18
CA GLY A 157 11.76 6.57 -3.63
C GLY A 157 11.30 5.21 -3.11
N HIS A 158 10.18 5.16 -2.40
CA HIS A 158 9.57 3.92 -1.91
C HIS A 158 9.19 2.98 -3.06
N HIS A 159 8.49 3.47 -4.09
CA HIS A 159 8.09 2.66 -5.24
C HIS A 159 9.30 2.15 -6.03
N ILE A 160 10.29 3.01 -6.32
CA ILE A 160 11.53 2.60 -7.00
C ILE A 160 12.26 1.54 -6.17
N GLY A 161 12.38 1.74 -4.86
CA GLY A 161 12.96 0.75 -3.96
C GLY A 161 12.24 -0.58 -4.03
N ALA A 162 10.89 -0.58 -3.98
CA ALA A 162 10.08 -1.79 -3.97
C ALA A 162 10.22 -2.55 -5.31
N ILE A 163 10.26 -1.82 -6.43
CA ILE A 163 10.52 -2.37 -7.76
C ILE A 163 11.91 -3.04 -7.79
N MET A 164 12.95 -2.33 -7.34
CA MET A 164 14.33 -2.82 -7.36
C MET A 164 14.52 -4.05 -6.48
N ILE A 165 13.99 -4.05 -5.26
CA ILE A 165 14.05 -5.21 -4.35
C ILE A 165 13.31 -6.40 -4.95
N GLY A 166 12.07 -6.19 -5.42
CA GLY A 166 11.25 -7.27 -5.99
C GLY A 166 11.87 -7.90 -7.24
N GLN A 167 12.41 -7.09 -8.15
CA GLN A 167 13.07 -7.61 -9.36
C GLN A 167 14.42 -8.25 -9.03
N SER A 168 15.19 -7.71 -8.07
CA SER A 168 16.47 -8.29 -7.65
C SER A 168 16.27 -9.65 -6.99
N ALA A 169 15.28 -9.81 -6.11
CA ALA A 169 14.97 -11.08 -5.47
C ALA A 169 14.66 -12.18 -6.50
N ILE A 170 13.92 -11.83 -7.58
CA ILE A 170 13.66 -12.76 -8.68
C ILE A 170 14.92 -13.02 -9.51
N ALA A 171 15.71 -12.00 -9.83
CA ALA A 171 16.93 -12.15 -10.62
C ALA A 171 17.98 -13.03 -9.92
N ILE A 172 18.17 -12.81 -8.62
CA ILE A 172 19.09 -13.58 -7.77
C ILE A 172 18.66 -15.05 -7.69
N SER A 173 17.35 -15.31 -7.64
CA SER A 173 16.79 -16.68 -7.65
C SER A 173 17.07 -17.50 -8.91
N LEU A 174 17.49 -16.88 -10.01
CA LEU A 174 17.86 -17.58 -11.24
C LEU A 174 19.25 -18.22 -11.17
N ASN A 175 20.13 -17.76 -10.25
CA ASN A 175 21.52 -18.20 -10.14
C ASN A 175 21.82 -18.88 -8.79
N LEU A 176 21.01 -19.88 -8.42
CA LEU A 176 21.08 -20.60 -7.13
C LEU A 176 22.47 -21.16 -6.79
N SER A 177 23.25 -21.56 -7.79
CA SER A 177 24.59 -22.12 -7.57
C SER A 177 25.59 -21.09 -7.04
N LYS A 178 25.33 -19.79 -7.26
CA LYS A 178 26.18 -18.69 -6.79
C LYS A 178 25.60 -18.02 -5.55
N GLU A 179 24.27 -17.98 -5.44
CA GLU A 179 23.56 -17.19 -4.43
C GLU A 179 22.84 -18.09 -3.42
N LYS A 180 23.51 -18.38 -2.30
CA LYS A 180 22.97 -19.23 -1.22
C LYS A 180 21.77 -18.61 -0.50
N ASP A 181 21.60 -17.30 -0.61
CA ASP A 181 20.57 -16.54 0.10
C ASP A 181 19.29 -16.37 -0.73
N ALA A 182 19.28 -16.81 -1.99
CA ALA A 182 18.26 -16.43 -2.96
C ALA A 182 16.82 -16.81 -2.57
N THR A 183 16.61 -18.04 -2.09
CA THR A 183 15.29 -18.50 -1.64
C THR A 183 14.83 -17.71 -0.41
N ILE A 184 15.73 -17.47 0.55
CA ILE A 184 15.41 -16.77 1.80
C ILE A 184 15.09 -15.30 1.50
N GLU A 185 15.87 -14.65 0.64
CA GLU A 185 15.61 -13.27 0.22
C GLU A 185 14.25 -13.15 -0.48
N PHE A 186 13.91 -14.07 -1.37
CA PHE A 186 12.59 -14.09 -2.00
C PHE A 186 11.47 -14.23 -0.96
N LEU A 187 11.61 -15.14 0.00
CA LEU A 187 10.62 -15.31 1.08
C LEU A 187 10.50 -14.07 1.97
N LEU A 188 11.62 -13.41 2.30
CA LEU A 188 11.61 -12.16 3.05
C LEU A 188 10.91 -11.05 2.25
N CYS A 189 11.15 -10.98 0.94
CA CYS A 189 10.46 -10.06 0.04
C CYS A 189 8.95 -10.34 -0.01
N LEU A 190 8.50 -11.59 0.07
CA LEU A 190 7.08 -11.92 0.17
C LEU A 190 6.48 -11.45 1.49
N VAL A 191 7.20 -11.58 2.60
CA VAL A 191 6.75 -11.07 3.91
C VAL A 191 6.62 -9.54 3.88
N TRP A 192 7.62 -8.84 3.34
CA TRP A 192 7.53 -7.38 3.12
C TRP A 192 6.35 -7.02 2.24
N GLY A 193 6.21 -7.67 1.08
CA GLY A 193 5.10 -7.43 0.16
C GLY A 193 3.73 -7.66 0.79
N ALA A 194 3.59 -8.64 1.70
CA ALA A 194 2.34 -8.89 2.41
C ALA A 194 1.98 -7.74 3.37
N PHE A 195 2.94 -7.24 4.16
CA PHE A 195 2.71 -6.10 5.05
C PHE A 195 2.46 -4.81 4.28
N ASP A 196 3.19 -4.59 3.20
CA ASP A 196 2.99 -3.48 2.29
C ASP A 196 1.56 -3.46 1.73
N ILE A 197 1.07 -4.61 1.22
CA ILE A 197 -0.32 -4.75 0.77
C ILE A 197 -1.30 -4.42 1.90
N ILE A 198 -1.14 -4.99 3.09
CA ILE A 198 -2.08 -4.80 4.20
C ILE A 198 -2.08 -3.35 4.71
N SER A 199 -0.90 -2.78 4.93
CA SER A 199 -0.73 -1.45 5.53
C SER A 199 -1.13 -0.34 4.56
N GLU A 200 -0.83 -0.47 3.27
CA GLU A 200 -1.15 0.55 2.28
C GLU A 200 -2.56 0.43 1.67
N PHE A 201 -3.24 -0.71 1.82
CA PHE A 201 -4.58 -0.90 1.27
C PHE A 201 -5.61 0.09 1.83
N LEU A 202 -5.64 0.27 3.16
CA LEU A 202 -6.56 1.21 3.80
C LEU A 202 -6.34 2.68 3.39
N PRO A 203 -5.11 3.18 3.26
CA PRO A 203 -4.85 4.48 2.64
C PRO A 203 -5.50 4.66 1.27
N HIS A 204 -5.43 3.67 0.36
CA HIS A 204 -6.09 3.79 -0.95
C HIS A 204 -7.61 3.93 -0.82
N ILE A 205 -8.25 3.10 0.01
CA ILE A 205 -9.69 3.21 0.28
C ILE A 205 -10.01 4.57 0.89
N THR A 206 -9.19 5.03 1.83
CA THR A 206 -9.37 6.31 2.53
C THR A 206 -9.38 7.49 1.56
N ILE A 207 -8.45 7.51 0.59
CA ILE A 207 -8.41 8.57 -0.43
C ILE A 207 -9.59 8.48 -1.40
N ILE A 208 -10.03 7.28 -1.78
CA ILE A 208 -11.24 7.11 -2.62
C ILE A 208 -12.45 7.72 -1.89
N LEU A 209 -12.69 7.31 -0.65
CA LEU A 209 -13.82 7.78 0.16
C LEU A 209 -13.72 9.28 0.47
N TYR A 210 -12.51 9.81 0.64
CA TYR A 210 -12.26 11.25 0.77
C TYR A 210 -12.78 12.05 -0.44
N ARG A 211 -12.63 11.50 -1.66
CA ARG A 211 -13.14 12.14 -2.88
C ARG A 211 -14.65 11.94 -3.07
N VAL A 212 -15.21 10.85 -2.54
CA VAL A 212 -16.64 10.55 -2.65
C VAL A 212 -17.48 11.35 -1.65
N TYR A 213 -16.97 11.58 -0.43
CA TYR A 213 -17.69 12.25 0.66
C TYR A 213 -16.97 13.54 1.12
N PRO A 214 -16.76 14.55 0.25
CA PRO A 214 -15.93 15.72 0.58
C PRO A 214 -16.52 16.61 1.69
N THR A 215 -17.84 16.55 1.93
CA THR A 215 -18.57 17.39 2.89
C THR A 215 -18.80 16.74 4.24
N ASP A 216 -18.67 15.41 4.35
CA ASP A 216 -18.88 14.69 5.61
C ASP A 216 -17.59 14.66 6.45
N HIS A 217 -17.26 15.80 7.05
CA HIS A 217 -16.04 15.95 7.86
C HIS A 217 -16.02 15.01 9.08
N ARG A 218 -17.18 14.62 9.64
CA ARG A 218 -17.26 13.72 10.80
C ARG A 218 -16.88 12.30 10.41
N PHE A 219 -17.36 11.82 9.27
CA PHE A 219 -16.95 10.55 8.67
C PHE A 219 -15.46 10.57 8.30
N LEU A 220 -15.02 11.57 7.55
CA LEU A 220 -13.63 11.69 7.11
C LEU A 220 -12.64 11.74 8.28
N ARG A 221 -12.98 12.45 9.36
CA ARG A 221 -12.19 12.46 10.60
C ARG A 221 -11.99 11.04 11.15
N LYS A 222 -13.08 10.25 11.27
CA LYS A 222 -12.98 8.86 11.77
C LYS A 222 -12.12 8.01 10.84
N LEU A 223 -12.33 8.16 9.53
CA LEU A 223 -11.63 7.40 8.50
C LEU A 223 -10.11 7.67 8.50
N PHE A 224 -9.69 8.94 8.46
CA PHE A 224 -8.26 9.29 8.50
C PHE A 224 -7.59 8.86 9.80
N ARG A 225 -8.29 8.96 10.94
CA ARG A 225 -7.77 8.46 12.23
C ARG A 225 -7.55 6.96 12.20
N MET A 226 -8.55 6.20 11.73
CA MET A 226 -8.44 4.75 11.61
C MET A 226 -7.30 4.37 10.67
N SER A 227 -7.21 4.99 9.49
CA SER A 227 -6.14 4.72 8.54
C SER A 227 -4.76 4.99 9.13
N ALA A 228 -4.56 6.13 9.82
CA ALA A 228 -3.27 6.47 10.44
C ALA A 228 -2.88 5.50 11.57
N ILE A 229 -3.85 5.08 12.39
CA ILE A 229 -3.59 4.10 13.46
C ILE A 229 -3.23 2.74 12.85
N THR A 230 -3.98 2.28 11.85
CA THR A 230 -3.71 0.98 11.23
C THR A 230 -2.38 0.97 10.48
N THR A 231 -2.01 2.04 9.77
CA THR A 231 -0.69 2.13 9.11
C THR A 231 0.45 2.13 10.12
N LEU A 232 0.30 2.85 11.24
CA LEU A 232 1.29 2.86 12.32
C LEU A 232 1.48 1.47 12.95
N ILE A 233 0.37 0.82 13.33
CA ILE A 233 0.40 -0.54 13.90
C ILE A 233 0.97 -1.53 12.88
N GLY A 234 0.60 -1.41 11.61
CA GLY A 234 1.12 -2.23 10.52
C GLY A 234 2.65 -2.09 10.40
N THR A 235 3.16 -0.86 10.38
CA THR A 235 4.60 -0.57 10.28
C THR A 235 5.37 -1.14 11.48
N ILE A 236 4.84 -0.99 12.71
CA ILE A 236 5.47 -1.55 13.91
C ILE A 236 5.47 -3.08 13.87
N THR A 237 4.35 -3.69 13.48
CA THR A 237 4.21 -5.16 13.41
C THR A 237 5.14 -5.73 12.35
N GLU A 238 5.20 -5.10 11.18
CA GLU A 238 6.15 -5.42 10.12
C GLU A 238 7.58 -5.35 10.64
N THR A 239 7.95 -4.24 11.30
CA THR A 239 9.29 -4.03 11.84
C THR A 239 9.70 -5.15 12.79
N VAL A 240 8.82 -5.48 13.74
CA VAL A 240 9.07 -6.57 14.70
C VAL A 240 9.25 -7.90 13.97
N LEU A 241 8.37 -8.23 13.01
CA LEU A 241 8.45 -9.51 12.31
C LEU A 241 9.69 -9.62 11.42
N VAL A 242 10.02 -8.56 10.68
CA VAL A 242 11.18 -8.50 9.79
C VAL A 242 12.46 -8.67 10.58
N PHE A 243 12.65 -7.92 11.67
CA PHE A 243 13.84 -8.07 12.51
C PHE A 243 13.88 -9.41 13.26
N PHE A 244 12.73 -9.95 13.65
CA PHE A 244 12.64 -11.30 14.21
C PHE A 244 13.11 -12.37 13.20
N LEU A 245 12.61 -12.32 11.96
CA LEU A 245 13.00 -13.26 10.90
C LEU A 245 14.47 -13.08 10.51
N TRP A 246 14.90 -11.83 10.32
CA TRP A 246 16.28 -11.48 9.99
C TRP A 246 17.26 -11.97 11.07
N GLY A 247 16.98 -11.70 12.35
CA GLY A 247 17.80 -12.15 13.47
C GLY A 247 17.77 -13.67 13.64
N SER A 248 16.61 -14.31 13.42
CA SER A 248 16.49 -15.76 13.43
C SER A 248 17.37 -16.43 12.37
N LEU A 249 17.57 -15.77 11.23
CA LEU A 249 18.34 -16.23 10.08
C LEU A 249 19.78 -15.71 10.05
N TRP A 250 20.27 -15.10 11.14
CA TRP A 250 21.58 -14.43 11.22
C TRP A 250 22.76 -15.24 10.67
N ASN A 251 22.80 -16.55 10.94
CA ASN A 251 23.91 -17.41 10.52
C ASN A 251 23.87 -17.80 9.03
N TRP A 252 22.73 -17.60 8.37
CA TRP A 252 22.53 -17.93 6.96
C TRP A 252 22.92 -16.78 6.05
N TRP A 253 22.62 -15.54 6.46
CA TRP A 253 22.90 -14.35 5.65
C TRP A 253 24.39 -14.18 5.35
N THR A 254 24.69 -13.93 4.08
CA THR A 254 25.94 -13.31 3.69
C THR A 254 26.08 -11.90 4.29
N LEU A 255 27.32 -11.41 4.36
CA LEU A 255 27.61 -10.10 4.95
C LEU A 255 26.86 -8.96 4.24
N ALA A 256 26.66 -9.08 2.92
CA ALA A 256 25.92 -8.10 2.15
C ALA A 256 24.48 -7.93 2.67
N PHE A 257 23.75 -9.02 2.90
CA PHE A 257 22.37 -8.98 3.43
C PHE A 257 22.29 -8.63 4.92
N LYS A 258 23.35 -8.91 5.70
CA LYS A 258 23.43 -8.43 7.09
C LYS A 258 23.46 -6.90 7.18
N VAL A 259 24.03 -6.24 6.18
CA VAL A 259 24.15 -4.77 6.15
C VAL A 259 22.98 -4.13 5.39
N THR A 260 22.67 -4.64 4.19
CA THR A 260 21.69 -4.00 3.29
C THR A 260 20.26 -4.13 3.80
N THR A 261 19.84 -5.31 4.28
CA THR A 261 18.48 -5.57 4.77
C THR A 261 18.02 -4.58 5.86
N PRO A 262 18.76 -4.36 6.97
CA PRO A 262 18.33 -3.40 7.99
C PRO A 262 18.32 -1.96 7.48
N ILE A 263 19.27 -1.57 6.62
CA ILE A 263 19.29 -0.22 6.03
C ILE A 263 18.05 0.00 5.17
N LEU A 264 17.75 -0.93 4.25
CA LEU A 264 16.57 -0.88 3.39
C LEU A 264 15.30 -0.83 4.24
N HIS A 265 15.21 -1.66 5.29
CA HIS A 265 14.04 -1.68 6.15
C HIS A 265 13.82 -0.35 6.89
N VAL A 266 14.86 0.28 7.43
CA VAL A 266 14.74 1.60 8.07
C VAL A 266 14.25 2.66 7.09
N ILE A 267 14.75 2.65 5.85
CA ILE A 267 14.31 3.58 4.79
C ILE A 267 12.81 3.37 4.47
N PHE A 268 12.38 2.12 4.34
CA PHE A 268 10.98 1.78 4.05
C PHE A 268 10.05 2.12 5.21
N ALA A 269 10.43 1.78 6.44
CA ALA A 269 9.67 2.15 7.63
C ALA A 269 9.54 3.67 7.75
N ALA A 270 10.59 4.44 7.45
CA ALA A 270 10.52 5.89 7.41
C ALA A 270 9.53 6.40 6.34
N ALA A 271 9.49 5.78 5.15
CA ALA A 271 8.52 6.13 4.12
C ALA A 271 7.07 5.80 4.52
N GLN A 272 6.83 4.67 5.17
CA GLN A 272 5.51 4.29 5.70
C GLN A 272 5.07 5.22 6.84
N LEU A 273 5.99 5.60 7.74
CA LEU A 273 5.74 6.58 8.80
C LEU A 273 5.43 7.97 8.23
N TRP A 274 6.07 8.36 7.13
CA TRP A 274 5.72 9.57 6.40
C TRP A 274 4.28 9.52 5.89
N GLY A 275 3.85 8.40 5.30
CA GLY A 275 2.44 8.20 4.91
C GLY A 275 1.47 8.32 6.10
N THR A 276 1.87 7.79 7.26
CA THR A 276 1.11 7.89 8.52
C THR A 276 0.97 9.34 8.99
N ASP A 277 2.06 10.13 8.95
CA ASP A 277 2.03 11.55 9.32
C ASP A 277 1.10 12.36 8.40
N VAL A 278 1.10 12.06 7.10
CA VAL A 278 0.18 12.68 6.14
C VAL A 278 -1.28 12.40 6.51
N LEU A 279 -1.62 11.14 6.80
CA LEU A 279 -2.98 10.77 7.21
C LEU A 279 -3.38 11.43 8.54
N TYR A 280 -2.47 11.48 9.50
CA TYR A 280 -2.70 12.18 10.77
C TYR A 280 -2.92 13.68 10.59
N THR A 281 -2.15 14.31 9.70
CA THR A 281 -2.33 15.72 9.33
C THR A 281 -3.70 15.95 8.69
N MET A 282 -4.16 15.06 7.82
CA MET A 282 -5.51 15.12 7.24
C MET A 282 -6.60 14.96 8.32
N TYR A 283 -6.40 14.04 9.28
CA TYR A 283 -7.28 13.91 10.44
C TYR A 283 -7.38 15.22 11.24
N LYS A 284 -6.24 15.84 11.59
CA LYS A 284 -6.20 17.12 12.33
C LYS A 284 -6.90 18.24 11.56
N LYS A 285 -6.76 18.26 10.23
CA LYS A 285 -7.46 19.22 9.37
C LYS A 285 -8.99 19.05 9.47
N GLN A 286 -9.50 17.82 9.41
CA GLN A 286 -10.94 17.60 9.56
C GLN A 286 -11.46 18.03 10.94
N CYS A 287 -10.68 17.80 12.02
CA CYS A 287 -11.03 18.32 13.35
C CYS A 287 -11.15 19.85 13.38
N SER A 288 -10.21 20.56 12.75
CA SER A 288 -10.25 22.02 12.69
C SER A 288 -11.45 22.56 11.92
N ILE A 289 -11.86 21.89 10.84
CA ILE A 289 -13.05 22.29 10.07
C ILE A 289 -14.33 22.11 10.90
N ILE A 290 -14.44 20.99 11.63
CA ILE A 290 -15.60 20.72 12.51
C ILE A 290 -15.70 21.79 13.60
N ALA A 291 -14.60 22.08 14.29
CA ALA A 291 -14.58 23.09 15.35
C ALA A 291 -15.07 24.46 14.84
N LYS A 292 -14.58 24.90 13.67
CA LYS A 292 -15.02 26.17 13.06
C LYS A 292 -16.51 26.19 12.70
N LYS A 293 -17.08 25.07 12.24
CA LYS A 293 -18.52 24.98 11.93
C LYS A 293 -19.36 25.04 13.20
N ASP A 294 -18.95 24.31 14.23
CA ASP A 294 -19.63 24.30 15.53
C ASP A 294 -19.58 25.71 16.19
N ASP A 295 -18.47 26.45 16.05
CA ASP A 295 -18.34 27.84 16.52
C ASP A 295 -19.32 28.80 15.80
N VAL A 296 -19.37 28.74 14.45
CA VAL A 296 -20.26 29.60 13.63
C VAL A 296 -21.73 29.32 13.93
N GLU A 297 -22.12 28.05 14.07
CA GLU A 297 -23.50 27.68 14.43
C GLU A 297 -23.87 28.17 15.84
N THR A 298 -22.91 28.14 16.78
CA THR A 298 -23.12 28.64 18.15
C THR A 298 -23.26 30.17 18.19
N THR A 299 -22.44 30.90 17.44
CA THR A 299 -22.54 32.36 17.31
C THR A 299 -23.87 32.77 16.67
N ALA A 300 -24.27 32.12 15.56
CA ALA A 300 -25.53 32.41 14.88
C ALA A 300 -26.77 32.15 15.77
N GLN A 301 -26.74 31.09 16.59
CA GLN A 301 -27.83 30.83 17.56
C GLN A 301 -27.89 31.84 18.70
N THR A 302 -26.74 32.39 19.12
CA THR A 302 -26.68 33.40 20.18
C THR A 302 -27.21 34.74 19.66
N GLU A 303 -26.75 35.19 18.48
CA GLU A 303 -27.22 36.42 17.84
C GLU A 303 -28.71 36.34 17.46
N GLY A 304 -29.18 35.19 16.96
CA GLY A 304 -30.60 34.99 16.64
C GLY A 304 -31.52 35.05 17.87
N LYS A 305 -31.06 34.62 19.05
CA LYS A 305 -31.83 34.77 20.30
C LYS A 305 -31.88 36.22 20.75
N ASP A 306 -30.80 36.98 20.61
CA ASP A 306 -30.77 38.38 21.02
C ASP A 306 -31.62 39.28 20.11
N VAL A 307 -31.77 38.93 18.83
CA VAL A 307 -32.71 39.62 17.91
C VAL A 307 -34.17 39.30 18.27
N VAL A 308 -34.52 38.05 18.57
CA VAL A 308 -35.90 37.70 18.94
C VAL A 308 -36.30 38.27 20.30
N VAL A 309 -35.38 38.40 21.26
CA VAL A 309 -35.67 39.05 22.56
C VAL A 309 -35.87 40.56 22.40
N ASN A 310 -35.09 41.22 21.54
CA ASN A 310 -35.30 42.65 21.25
C ASN A 310 -36.52 42.93 20.35
N GLU A 311 -36.88 42.00 19.46
CA GLU A 311 -38.07 42.13 18.61
C GLU A 311 -39.37 41.89 19.40
N VAL A 312 -39.36 41.04 20.45
CA VAL A 312 -40.49 40.93 21.39
C VAL A 312 -40.63 42.18 22.28
N GLU A 313 -39.55 42.94 22.51
CA GLU A 313 -39.62 44.23 23.22
C GLU A 313 -39.90 45.43 22.29
N SER A 314 -39.68 45.29 20.98
CA SER A 314 -39.84 46.38 19.99
C SER A 314 -41.02 46.21 19.02
N THR A 315 -41.72 45.06 18.98
CA THR A 315 -42.93 44.89 18.16
C THR A 315 -44.18 45.41 18.90
N THR A 316 -44.09 46.68 19.30
CA THR A 316 -45.19 47.64 19.20
C THR A 316 -44.80 48.69 18.16
N ARG A 317 -44.37 48.30 16.94
CA ARG A 317 -44.54 49.11 15.71
C ARG A 317 -43.85 48.51 14.47
N THR A 318 -44.70 48.31 13.47
CA THR A 318 -44.46 48.47 12.02
C THR A 318 -43.88 47.27 11.25
N GLU A 319 -44.75 46.75 10.39
CA GLU A 319 -44.48 45.89 9.25
C GLU A 319 -43.76 46.63 8.10
N GLU A 320 -42.93 45.88 7.34
CA GLU A 320 -42.91 45.74 5.87
C GLU A 320 -41.50 45.67 5.24
N HIS A 321 -41.36 44.73 4.29
CA HIS A 321 -40.27 44.53 3.31
C HIS A 321 -38.92 44.01 3.85
N LYS A 322 -38.18 43.08 3.21
CA LYS A 322 -38.07 42.68 1.80
C LYS A 322 -37.30 41.35 1.68
N ALA A 323 -37.47 40.65 0.56
CA ALA A 323 -36.89 39.36 0.24
C ALA A 323 -35.58 39.44 -0.60
N GLU A 324 -34.90 38.28 -0.63
CA GLU A 324 -33.93 37.76 -1.62
C GLU A 324 -32.50 38.30 -1.67
N GLN A 325 -31.54 37.46 -1.25
CA GLN A 325 -30.21 37.36 -1.87
C GLN A 325 -29.66 35.93 -1.74
N GLY A 326 -29.35 35.34 -2.90
CA GLY A 326 -28.80 33.99 -3.03
C GLY A 326 -27.29 33.95 -2.86
N GLU A 327 -26.81 33.04 -2.02
CA GLU A 327 -25.40 32.74 -1.84
C GLU A 327 -24.91 31.69 -2.85
N THR A 328 -23.81 32.01 -3.53
CA THR A 328 -23.02 31.07 -4.34
C THR A 328 -22.09 30.23 -3.47
N PRO A 329 -21.93 28.91 -3.72
CA PRO A 329 -21.13 28.05 -2.85
C PRO A 329 -19.62 28.21 -3.06
N VAL A 330 -18.94 28.27 -1.91
CA VAL A 330 -17.49 28.24 -1.68
C VAL A 330 -16.89 26.90 -2.13
N VAL A 331 -16.62 26.74 -3.42
CA VAL A 331 -15.97 25.53 -3.98
C VAL A 331 -14.48 25.75 -4.31
N SER A 332 -14.03 27.01 -4.39
CA SER A 332 -12.69 27.37 -4.91
C SER A 332 -11.51 27.06 -3.97
N GLU A 333 -11.70 26.94 -2.65
CA GLU A 333 -10.59 26.70 -1.70
C GLU A 333 -10.23 25.22 -1.48
N TYR A 334 -11.04 24.28 -1.97
CA TYR A 334 -10.83 22.85 -1.72
C TYR A 334 -9.72 22.23 -2.60
N SER A 335 -9.47 22.78 -3.80
CA SER A 335 -8.40 22.30 -4.70
C SER A 335 -7.00 22.58 -4.16
N ALA A 336 -6.78 23.76 -3.57
CA ALA A 336 -5.47 24.22 -3.10
C ALA A 336 -4.90 23.40 -1.92
N SER A 337 -5.75 22.64 -1.20
CA SER A 337 -5.28 21.76 -0.14
C SER A 337 -4.80 20.40 -0.63
N CYS A 338 -5.20 19.98 -1.83
CA CYS A 338 -4.65 18.79 -2.46
C CYS A 338 -3.31 19.11 -3.13
N ASP A 339 -3.14 20.33 -3.65
CA ASP A 339 -1.81 20.80 -4.06
C ASP A 339 -0.83 20.87 -2.87
N ARG A 340 -1.31 20.98 -1.63
CA ARG A 340 -0.45 20.90 -0.41
C ARG A 340 -0.08 19.47 -0.01
N PHE A 341 -0.83 18.46 -0.48
CA PHE A 341 -0.41 17.04 -0.49
C PHE A 341 0.71 16.80 -1.53
N GLU A 342 0.79 17.67 -2.56
CA GLU A 342 1.78 17.63 -3.63
C GLU A 342 2.96 18.62 -3.44
N SER A 343 2.81 19.64 -2.60
CA SER A 343 3.83 20.67 -2.31
C SER A 343 4.35 20.65 -0.86
N SER A 344 4.29 19.50 -0.18
CA SER A 344 4.82 19.31 1.18
C SER A 344 6.29 19.76 1.36
N ASP A 345 7.01 20.08 0.29
CA ASP A 345 8.32 20.74 0.27
C ASP A 345 8.34 22.11 1.02
N ASN A 346 7.21 22.81 1.10
CA ASN A 346 7.16 24.12 1.77
C ASN A 346 7.21 24.06 3.31
N ARG A 347 6.92 22.91 3.93
CA ARG A 347 7.04 22.75 5.40
C ARG A 347 8.46 22.35 5.81
N ALA A 348 9.15 21.55 5.00
CA ALA A 348 10.55 21.20 5.21
C ALA A 348 11.48 22.42 5.10
N ARG A 349 11.25 23.31 4.13
CA ARG A 349 12.03 24.56 4.00
C ARG A 349 11.82 25.54 5.16
N ARG A 350 10.64 25.56 5.79
CA ARG A 350 10.40 26.39 6.98
C ARG A 350 11.10 25.86 8.24
N SER A 351 11.37 24.56 8.33
CA SER A 351 12.11 23.99 9.48
C SER A 351 13.63 24.18 9.36
N SER A 352 14.20 24.22 8.14
CA SER A 352 15.62 24.55 7.92
C SER A 352 15.94 26.04 7.98
N ALA A 353 14.95 26.92 7.83
CA ALA A 353 15.13 28.37 7.94
C ALA A 353 15.12 28.88 9.40
N VAL A 354 14.85 28.02 10.39
CA VAL A 354 14.87 28.35 11.83
C VAL A 354 16.18 27.89 12.50
N LEU A 355 17.10 27.30 11.74
CA LEU A 355 18.44 26.86 12.20
C LEU A 355 19.59 27.51 11.41
N LYS A 356 19.42 28.75 10.94
CA LYS A 356 20.50 29.59 10.43
C LYS A 356 20.58 30.90 11.18
#